data_AF-A0A941DA09-F1
#
_entry.id   AF-A0A941DA09-F1
#
_cell.length_a   1.000
_cell.length_b   1.000
_cell.length_c   1.000
_cell.angle_alpha   90.00
_cell.angle_beta   90.00
_cell.angle_gamma   90.00
#
_symmetry.space_group_name_H-M   'P 1'
#
loop_
_entity.id
_entity.type
_entity.pdbx_description
1 polymer ?
#
loop_
_entity_poly.entity_id
_entity_poly.type
_entity_poly.pdbx_seq_one_letter_code
_entity_poly.pdbx_strand_id
1 'polypeptide(L)'
;MSRDTFEDELRTLLHEAADGERDRYVDVDSGSVLGDGVRVVRRRRLVAAAVTSVLALVVGIGGWTALSGTVDRAQVVPATPEPTATGTVTAPVQVDDGSTVDVSFDPATGAVELVRTAENGVVDRATPRVATLGRPSATWATVVRDPLVVAGVLPADAVDVVPRWQGVGGGSSTATADLPGTTYQAFAIRAESPSRDASLVDLYWRQGATTYTAGSGTLPTAVVDDTVVFVDAAAGVLGVGSGGTTALTPTGPDTRAGEPPYGGLTTDGPDGGGLETFAAVLPGRVDDVVVRATPEATLLSNDTVVLPDGAGTAVVARLRLPGPGGSGVAELKWTDSTGARSLVPYAG
;
A
#
# COMPACT_ATOMS: atom_id res chain seq x y z
N MET A 1 32.98 -32.09 5.76
CA MET A 1 33.41 -30.80 5.22
C MET A 1 33.82 -29.92 6.38
N SER A 2 35.09 -29.53 6.45
CA SER A 2 35.59 -28.60 7.47
C SER A 2 35.12 -27.18 7.14
N ARG A 3 34.84 -26.40 8.19
CA ARG A 3 34.35 -25.01 8.11
C ARG A 3 35.24 -24.11 7.25
N ASP A 4 36.53 -24.41 7.18
CA ASP A 4 37.54 -23.65 6.44
C ASP A 4 37.36 -23.72 4.91
N THR A 5 36.76 -24.79 4.37
CA THR A 5 36.61 -24.95 2.91
C THR A 5 35.51 -24.06 2.34
N PHE A 6 34.47 -23.77 3.13
CA PHE A 6 33.36 -22.92 2.71
C PHE A 6 33.74 -21.44 2.71
N GLU A 7 34.53 -21.01 3.68
CA GLU A 7 34.96 -19.61 3.81
C GLU A 7 35.96 -19.21 2.71
N ASP A 8 36.82 -20.14 2.29
CA ASP A 8 37.74 -19.95 1.16
C ASP A 8 37.02 -19.93 -0.20
N GLU A 9 35.98 -20.76 -0.40
CA GLU A 9 35.15 -20.71 -1.61
C GLU A 9 34.38 -19.39 -1.72
N LEU A 10 33.81 -18.90 -0.61
CA LEU A 10 33.10 -17.62 -0.57
C LEU A 10 34.02 -16.43 -0.86
N ARG A 11 35.25 -16.46 -0.31
CA ARG A 11 36.22 -15.39 -0.52
C ARG A 11 36.71 -15.34 -1.97
N THR A 12 36.86 -16.51 -2.60
CA THR A 12 37.24 -16.63 -4.01
C THR A 12 36.13 -16.11 -4.92
N LEU A 13 34.87 -16.52 -4.68
CA LEU A 13 33.71 -16.04 -5.44
C LEU A 13 33.50 -14.52 -5.33
N LEU A 14 33.73 -13.94 -4.15
CA LEU A 14 33.63 -12.49 -3.96
C LEU A 14 34.72 -11.71 -4.70
N HIS A 15 35.94 -12.24 -4.77
CA HIS A 15 37.02 -11.60 -5.51
C HIS A 15 36.82 -11.70 -7.03
N GLU A 16 36.35 -12.84 -7.55
CA GLU A 16 36.03 -12.97 -8.98
C GLU A 16 34.88 -12.04 -9.41
N ALA A 17 33.85 -11.89 -8.56
CA ALA A 17 32.75 -10.96 -8.83
C ALA A 17 33.22 -9.49 -8.82
N ALA A 18 34.11 -9.11 -7.90
CA ALA A 18 34.61 -7.75 -7.78
C ALA A 18 35.59 -7.36 -8.91
N ASP A 19 36.40 -8.30 -9.38
CA ASP A 19 37.34 -8.04 -10.48
C ASP A 19 36.65 -8.08 -11.86
N GLY A 20 35.53 -8.81 -12.01
CA GLY A 20 34.75 -8.86 -13.25
C GLY A 20 33.95 -7.59 -13.58
N GLU A 21 33.66 -6.73 -12.60
CA GLU A 21 32.89 -5.49 -12.83
C GLU A 21 33.75 -4.22 -12.96
N ARG A 22 35.06 -4.32 -12.76
CA ARG A 22 35.97 -3.17 -12.72
C ARG A 22 36.04 -2.39 -14.04
N ASP A 23 35.80 -3.05 -15.16
CA ASP A 23 35.82 -2.44 -16.50
C ASP A 23 34.50 -1.73 -16.88
N ARG A 24 33.40 -1.91 -16.12
CA ARG A 24 32.11 -1.27 -16.45
C ARG A 24 31.93 0.14 -15.90
N TYR A 25 32.81 0.61 -15.02
CA TYR A 25 32.66 1.88 -14.31
C TYR A 25 33.72 2.93 -14.65
N VAL A 26 34.54 2.70 -15.68
CA VAL A 26 35.65 3.61 -16.05
C VAL A 26 35.19 4.87 -16.81
N ASP A 27 33.94 4.91 -17.29
CA ASP A 27 33.48 5.94 -18.23
C ASP A 27 32.46 6.96 -17.65
N VAL A 28 32.41 7.12 -16.32
CA VAL A 28 31.63 8.20 -15.71
C VAL A 28 32.50 9.45 -15.60
N ASP A 29 32.33 10.37 -16.55
CA ASP A 29 32.93 11.72 -16.49
C ASP A 29 32.34 12.52 -15.32
N SER A 30 33.00 12.40 -14.17
CA SER A 30 32.69 13.11 -12.91
C SER A 30 32.72 14.64 -13.03
N GLY A 31 33.35 15.20 -14.07
CA GLY A 31 33.34 16.63 -14.35
C GLY A 31 31.99 17.15 -14.86
N SER A 32 31.27 16.34 -15.64
CA SER A 32 29.94 16.70 -16.17
C SER A 32 28.86 16.71 -15.09
N VAL A 33 28.92 15.76 -14.14
CA VAL A 33 27.89 15.58 -13.11
C VAL A 33 27.96 16.65 -12.01
N LEU A 34 29.14 17.21 -11.74
CA LEU A 34 29.33 18.20 -10.68
C LEU A 34 29.20 19.66 -11.15
N GLY A 35 29.38 19.94 -12.45
CA GLY A 35 29.32 21.31 -13.00
C GLY A 35 27.92 21.91 -13.03
N ASP A 36 26.92 21.13 -13.43
CA ASP A 36 25.55 21.64 -13.64
C ASP A 36 24.76 21.80 -12.33
N GLY A 37 25.07 21.00 -11.30
CA GLY A 37 24.42 21.08 -10.00
C GLY A 37 24.73 22.38 -9.23
N VAL A 38 25.96 22.91 -9.35
CA VAL A 38 26.40 24.08 -8.57
C VAL A 38 25.77 25.39 -9.09
N ARG A 39 25.46 25.48 -10.40
CA ARG A 39 24.86 26.69 -11.01
C ARG A 39 23.39 26.88 -10.63
N VAL A 40 22.63 25.80 -10.43
CA VAL A 40 21.20 25.88 -10.09
C VAL A 40 20.99 26.33 -8.64
N VAL A 41 21.86 25.90 -7.72
CA VAL A 41 21.72 26.22 -6.29
C VAL A 41 22.04 27.70 -6.00
N ARG A 42 22.98 28.32 -6.72
CA ARG A 42 23.33 29.74 -6.52
C ARG A 42 22.24 30.71 -6.97
N ARG A 43 21.41 30.37 -7.96
CA ARG A 43 20.30 31.25 -8.41
C ARG A 43 19.10 31.22 -7.46
N ARG A 44 18.90 30.15 -6.67
CA ARG A 44 17.77 30.07 -5.72
C ARG A 44 18.00 30.79 -4.38
N ARG A 45 19.25 31.14 -4.03
CA ARG A 45 19.56 31.79 -2.74
C ARG A 45 19.49 33.33 -2.75
N LEU A 46 19.13 33.97 -3.86
CA LEU A 46 19.06 35.43 -3.98
C LEU A 46 17.64 36.04 -3.96
N VAL A 47 16.58 35.25 -3.77
CA VAL A 47 15.19 35.76 -3.78
C VAL A 47 14.50 35.69 -2.39
N ALA A 48 15.11 35.10 -1.37
CA ALA A 48 14.46 34.88 -0.06
C ALA A 48 14.94 35.82 1.07
N ALA A 49 15.23 37.09 0.78
CA ALA A 49 15.65 38.06 1.81
C ALA A 49 15.03 39.45 1.61
N ALA A 50 13.75 39.58 1.94
CA ALA A 50 13.00 40.79 2.33
C ALA A 50 11.53 40.33 2.40
N VAL A 51 10.76 40.39 3.49
CA VAL A 51 10.33 41.59 4.22
C VAL A 51 9.77 41.15 5.58
N THR A 52 10.24 41.81 6.64
CA THR A 52 9.64 41.83 7.98
C THR A 52 8.54 42.90 8.05
N SER A 53 7.42 42.62 8.74
CA SER A 53 6.69 43.50 9.69
C SER A 53 5.14 43.57 9.52
N VAL A 54 4.45 43.11 10.57
CA VAL A 54 3.44 43.88 11.38
C VAL A 54 1.91 43.81 11.08
N LEU A 55 1.20 43.44 12.17
CA LEU A 55 -0.15 43.80 12.67
C LEU A 55 -1.43 43.04 12.27
N ALA A 56 -2.24 42.87 13.33
CA ALA A 56 -3.49 42.16 13.51
C ALA A 56 -4.73 42.97 13.13
N LEU A 57 -5.87 42.30 12.85
CA LEU A 57 -7.19 42.65 13.42
C LEU A 57 -8.26 41.57 13.13
N VAL A 58 -9.14 41.36 14.11
CA VAL A 58 -10.38 40.56 14.09
C VAL A 58 -11.56 41.41 13.62
N VAL A 59 -12.39 40.92 12.67
CA VAL A 59 -13.86 41.12 12.47
C VAL A 59 -14.24 40.09 11.36
N GLY A 60 -15.28 39.26 11.34
CA GLY A 60 -16.61 39.25 11.94
C GLY A 60 -17.67 39.21 10.82
N ILE A 61 -18.49 38.15 10.79
CA ILE A 61 -19.89 38.10 10.31
C ILE A 61 -20.16 38.18 8.79
N GLY A 62 -20.76 37.10 8.26
CA GLY A 62 -22.07 37.14 7.61
C GLY A 62 -22.15 37.11 6.07
N GLY A 63 -23.12 36.35 5.57
CA GLY A 63 -23.87 36.73 4.37
C GLY A 63 -23.85 35.75 3.20
N TRP A 64 -24.77 34.78 3.22
CA TRP A 64 -25.26 34.13 2.01
C TRP A 64 -26.10 35.14 1.21
N THR A 65 -25.75 35.41 -0.05
CA THR A 65 -26.74 35.74 -1.10
C THR A 65 -26.26 35.19 -2.43
N ALA A 66 -27.16 34.48 -3.11
CA ALA A 66 -27.02 34.03 -4.47
C ALA A 66 -27.10 35.22 -5.44
N LEU A 67 -26.17 35.29 -6.41
CA LEU A 67 -26.39 35.99 -7.67
C LEU A 67 -25.71 35.20 -8.79
N SER A 68 -26.55 34.76 -9.73
CA SER A 68 -26.18 34.08 -10.96
C SER A 68 -25.51 35.03 -11.94
N GLY A 69 -24.41 34.59 -12.54
CA GLY A 69 -24.02 34.94 -13.91
C GLY A 69 -23.18 36.20 -14.09
N THR A 70 -21.86 36.06 -13.97
CA THR A 70 -20.88 36.62 -14.92
C THR A 70 -19.56 35.88 -14.75
N VAL A 71 -19.00 35.38 -15.86
CA VAL A 71 -17.67 34.77 -15.94
C VAL A 71 -16.64 35.87 -15.70
N ASP A 72 -16.17 35.99 -14.47
CA ASP A 72 -15.05 36.87 -14.14
C ASP A 72 -14.03 36.10 -13.30
N ARG A 73 -12.76 36.27 -13.65
CA ARG A 73 -11.63 35.47 -13.17
C ARG A 73 -11.67 35.33 -11.65
N ALA A 74 -11.96 34.13 -11.16
CA ALA A 74 -11.78 33.80 -9.75
C ALA A 74 -10.31 34.01 -9.40
N GLN A 75 -10.06 35.06 -8.63
CA GLN A 75 -8.78 35.33 -8.01
C GLN A 75 -8.40 34.07 -7.23
N VAL A 76 -7.27 33.44 -7.56
CA VAL A 76 -6.74 32.33 -6.77
C VAL A 76 -6.42 32.91 -5.39
N VAL A 77 -7.34 32.72 -4.44
CA VAL A 77 -7.09 33.00 -3.03
C VAL A 77 -5.87 32.15 -2.66
N PRO A 78 -4.77 32.74 -2.16
CA PRO A 78 -3.64 31.95 -1.69
C PRO A 78 -4.18 30.96 -0.66
N ALA A 79 -3.86 29.68 -0.82
CA ALA A 79 -4.16 28.70 0.22
C ALA A 79 -3.63 29.26 1.54
N THR A 80 -4.52 29.47 2.50
CA THR A 80 -4.13 29.82 3.86
C THR A 80 -3.13 28.76 4.31
N PRO A 81 -1.92 29.13 4.77
CA PRO A 81 -0.97 28.15 5.28
C PRO A 81 -1.66 27.34 6.37
N GLU A 82 -1.80 26.04 6.17
CA GLU A 82 -2.27 25.17 7.24
C GLU A 82 -1.25 25.23 8.38
N PRO A 83 -1.70 25.41 9.64
CA PRO A 83 -0.80 25.43 10.77
C PRO A 83 -0.06 24.09 10.86
N THR A 84 1.23 24.11 10.59
CA THR A 84 2.11 22.96 10.80
C THR A 84 2.36 22.83 12.29
N ALA A 85 2.01 21.69 12.89
CA ALA A 85 2.32 21.41 14.29
C ALA A 85 3.84 21.44 14.51
N THR A 86 4.29 22.15 15.55
CA THR A 86 5.72 22.30 15.89
C THR A 86 6.15 21.45 17.09
N GLY A 87 5.34 20.47 17.49
CA GLY A 87 5.61 19.58 18.60
C GLY A 87 4.78 18.30 18.51
N THR A 88 4.89 17.43 19.52
CA THR A 88 4.16 16.17 19.57
C THR A 88 2.65 16.41 19.54
N VAL A 89 1.98 15.72 18.62
CA VAL A 89 0.52 15.66 18.51
C VAL A 89 0.05 14.26 18.88
N THR A 90 -1.13 14.15 19.49
CA THR A 90 -1.69 12.87 19.93
C THR A 90 -3.11 12.72 19.41
N ALA A 91 -3.44 11.53 18.92
CA ALA A 91 -4.79 11.16 18.52
C ALA A 91 -5.21 9.83 19.18
N PRO A 92 -6.40 9.76 19.78
CA PRO A 92 -6.95 8.50 20.29
C PRO A 92 -7.59 7.70 19.15
N VAL A 93 -7.17 6.45 18.98
CA VAL A 93 -7.79 5.50 18.05
C VAL A 93 -8.61 4.48 18.83
N GLN A 94 -9.90 4.38 18.53
CA GLN A 94 -10.80 3.39 19.14
C GLN A 94 -10.63 2.05 18.43
N VAL A 95 -10.39 0.98 19.19
CA VAL A 95 -10.26 -0.39 18.68
C VAL A 95 -11.58 -1.12 18.93
N ASP A 96 -11.98 -2.01 18.03
CA ASP A 96 -13.26 -2.72 18.11
C ASP A 96 -13.42 -3.66 19.33
N ASP A 97 -12.36 -3.88 20.11
CA ASP A 97 -12.41 -4.56 21.40
C ASP A 97 -12.78 -3.63 22.57
N GLY A 98 -13.13 -2.37 22.28
CA GLY A 98 -13.43 -1.34 23.27
C GLY A 98 -12.19 -0.68 23.90
N SER A 99 -10.98 -1.08 23.53
CA SER A 99 -9.76 -0.41 23.97
C SER A 99 -9.46 0.85 23.17
N THR A 100 -8.66 1.76 23.73
CA THR A 100 -8.17 2.96 23.05
C THR A 100 -6.66 2.88 22.91
N VAL A 101 -6.13 3.26 21.74
CA VAL A 101 -4.70 3.48 21.53
C VAL A 101 -4.44 4.96 21.29
N ASP A 102 -3.75 5.62 22.23
CA ASP A 102 -3.23 6.96 22.05
C ASP A 102 -1.96 6.89 21.21
N VAL A 103 -2.01 7.46 20.01
CA VAL A 103 -0.89 7.54 19.07
C VAL A 103 -0.33 8.95 19.12
N SER A 104 0.89 9.07 19.62
CA SER A 104 1.62 10.34 19.67
C SER A 104 2.68 10.39 18.57
N PHE A 105 2.74 11.50 17.84
CA PHE A 105 3.64 11.71 16.72
C PHE A 105 4.33 13.06 16.84
N ASP A 106 5.66 13.09 16.73
CA ASP A 106 6.44 14.31 16.59
C ASP A 106 6.83 14.52 15.12
N PRO A 107 6.22 15.48 14.40
CA PRO A 107 6.52 15.72 13.00
C PRO A 107 7.95 16.23 12.75
N ALA A 108 8.62 16.79 13.77
CA ALA A 108 9.99 17.30 13.63
C ALA A 108 11.03 16.18 13.64
N THR A 109 10.78 15.12 14.41
CA THR A 109 11.73 14.00 14.59
C THR A 109 11.27 12.71 13.94
N GLY A 110 9.99 12.58 13.59
CA GLY A 110 9.37 11.34 13.12
C GLY A 110 9.18 10.32 14.22
N ALA A 111 9.31 10.72 15.49
CA ALA A 111 9.12 9.84 16.63
C ALA A 111 7.64 9.51 16.81
N VAL A 112 7.36 8.23 17.08
CA VAL A 112 6.03 7.72 17.40
C VAL A 112 6.07 7.08 18.79
N GLU A 113 5.04 7.35 19.60
CA GLU A 113 4.79 6.66 20.86
C GLU A 113 3.35 6.13 20.85
N LEU A 114 3.17 4.88 21.29
CA LEU A 114 1.89 4.19 21.31
C LEU A 114 1.56 3.78 22.74
N VAL A 115 0.40 4.20 23.23
CA VAL A 115 -0.10 3.83 24.56
C VAL A 115 -1.50 3.27 24.41
N ARG A 116 -1.70 1.98 24.70
CA ARG A 116 -3.02 1.37 24.74
C ARG A 116 -3.55 1.36 26.16
N THR A 117 -4.81 1.73 26.31
CA THR A 117 -5.59 1.53 27.54
C THR A 117 -6.73 0.56 27.22
N ALA A 118 -6.65 -0.64 27.79
CA ALA A 118 -7.69 -1.67 27.67
C ALA A 118 -8.94 -1.28 28.47
N GLU A 119 -10.09 -1.89 28.16
CA GLU A 119 -11.36 -1.62 28.85
C GLU A 119 -11.29 -1.85 30.37
N ASN A 120 -10.47 -2.83 30.80
CA ASN A 120 -10.22 -3.14 32.21
C ASN A 120 -9.18 -2.20 32.88
N GLY A 121 -8.69 -1.18 32.17
CA GLY A 121 -7.71 -0.21 32.66
C GLY A 121 -6.25 -0.65 32.58
N VAL A 122 -5.95 -1.83 32.00
CA VAL A 122 -4.55 -2.25 31.74
C VAL A 122 -3.93 -1.33 30.69
N VAL A 123 -2.69 -0.89 30.95
CA VAL A 123 -1.95 0.02 30.06
C VAL A 123 -0.76 -0.70 29.44
N ASP A 124 -0.73 -0.75 28.11
CA ASP A 124 0.37 -1.28 27.31
C ASP A 124 1.09 -0.13 26.60
N ARG A 125 2.42 -0.22 26.45
CA ARG A 125 3.22 0.79 25.74
C ARG A 125 4.11 0.15 24.69
N ALA A 126 4.18 0.78 23.53
CA ALA A 126 5.11 0.41 22.47
C ALA A 126 5.74 1.67 21.85
N THR A 127 7.00 1.54 21.45
CA THR A 127 7.72 2.57 20.72
C THR A 127 8.12 2.00 19.37
N PRO A 128 7.46 2.40 18.28
CA PRO A 128 7.88 2.07 16.93
C PRO A 128 9.32 2.49 16.64
N ARG A 129 9.96 1.79 15.70
CA ARG A 129 11.19 2.30 15.11
C ARG A 129 10.88 3.53 14.27
N VAL A 130 11.73 4.54 14.36
CA VAL A 130 11.58 5.90 13.81
C VAL A 130 11.07 5.90 12.36
N ALA A 131 10.07 6.74 12.08
CA ALA A 131 9.60 7.03 10.73
C ALA A 131 10.74 7.70 9.95
N THR A 132 11.12 7.15 8.79
CA THR A 132 12.06 7.86 7.92
C THR A 132 11.32 9.05 7.30
N LEU A 133 11.49 10.24 7.89
CA LEU A 133 10.86 11.48 7.43
C LEU A 133 11.25 11.80 5.98
N GLY A 134 10.25 12.16 5.16
CA GLY A 134 10.45 12.68 3.79
C GLY A 134 9.73 11.93 2.66
N ARG A 135 8.99 10.86 2.96
CA ARG A 135 8.15 10.11 2.00
C ARG A 135 6.85 9.65 2.67
N PRO A 136 5.79 9.33 1.91
CA PRO A 136 4.61 8.69 2.49
C PRO A 136 5.02 7.32 3.01
N SER A 137 5.39 7.25 4.29
CA SER A 137 5.81 6.01 4.94
C SER A 137 4.90 5.70 6.10
N ALA A 138 4.51 4.44 6.21
CA ALA A 138 3.88 3.93 7.41
C ALA A 138 4.92 3.70 8.51
N THR A 139 4.55 3.90 9.76
CA THR A 139 5.36 3.51 10.93
C THR A 139 4.47 2.86 11.95
N TRP A 140 4.86 1.68 12.44
CA TRP A 140 4.02 0.89 13.32
C TRP A 140 4.81 0.09 14.33
N ALA A 141 4.12 -0.34 15.39
CA ALA A 141 4.58 -1.39 16.27
C ALA A 141 3.41 -2.22 16.80
N THR A 142 3.72 -3.46 17.16
CA THR A 142 2.82 -4.29 17.96
C THR A 142 2.69 -3.70 19.36
N VAL A 143 1.46 -3.35 19.75
CA VAL A 143 1.16 -2.78 21.07
C VAL A 143 0.85 -3.89 22.07
N VAL A 144 0.07 -4.90 21.66
CA VAL A 144 -0.26 -6.08 22.46
C VAL A 144 -0.38 -7.30 21.52
N ARG A 145 -0.13 -8.51 22.04
CA ARG A 145 -0.17 -9.77 21.27
C ARG A 145 -1.41 -10.63 21.54
N ASP A 146 -2.14 -10.36 22.61
CA ASP A 146 -3.35 -11.10 22.97
C ASP A 146 -4.41 -10.14 23.54
N PRO A 147 -5.37 -9.65 22.70
CA PRO A 147 -5.44 -9.83 21.25
C PRO A 147 -4.28 -9.12 20.53
N LEU A 148 -3.95 -9.55 19.30
CA LEU A 148 -2.90 -8.88 18.52
C LEU A 148 -3.40 -7.53 18.00
N VAL A 149 -2.82 -6.45 18.53
CA VAL A 149 -3.08 -5.06 18.11
C VAL A 149 -1.79 -4.43 17.64
N VAL A 150 -1.84 -3.87 16.44
CA VAL A 150 -0.77 -3.08 15.85
C VAL A 150 -1.27 -1.67 15.65
N ALA A 151 -0.49 -0.68 16.02
CA ALA A 151 -0.86 0.72 15.83
C ALA A 151 0.32 1.51 15.27
N GLY A 152 0.01 2.68 14.73
CA GLY A 152 1.00 3.46 14.03
C GLY A 152 0.47 4.74 13.40
N VAL A 153 1.27 5.24 12.47
CA VAL A 153 1.01 6.47 11.72
C VAL A 153 1.10 6.16 10.23
N LEU A 154 0.18 6.74 9.45
CA LEU A 154 0.08 6.68 7.99
C LEU A 154 -0.06 8.10 7.42
N PRO A 155 0.20 8.31 6.12
CA PRO A 155 -0.22 9.54 5.44
C PRO A 155 -1.72 9.83 5.67
N ALA A 156 -2.09 11.11 5.80
CA ALA A 156 -3.47 11.51 6.08
C ALA A 156 -4.47 11.13 4.97
N ASP A 157 -3.98 10.89 3.74
CA ASP A 157 -4.79 10.48 2.59
C ASP A 157 -4.88 8.95 2.43
N ALA A 158 -4.28 8.18 3.34
CA ALA A 158 -4.33 6.73 3.31
C ALA A 158 -5.75 6.22 3.64
N VAL A 159 -6.29 5.37 2.78
CA VAL A 159 -7.57 4.68 2.99
C VAL A 159 -7.39 3.19 2.68
N ASP A 160 -8.36 2.36 3.06
CA ASP A 160 -8.35 0.90 2.80
C ASP A 160 -7.02 0.23 3.22
N VAL A 161 -6.66 0.39 4.49
CA VAL A 161 -5.42 -0.16 5.03
C VAL A 161 -5.54 -1.68 5.18
N VAL A 162 -4.69 -2.40 4.47
CA VAL A 162 -4.67 -3.87 4.39
C VAL A 162 -3.39 -4.39 5.04
N PRO A 163 -3.50 -5.12 6.16
CA PRO A 163 -2.33 -5.73 6.79
C PRO A 163 -1.84 -6.96 6.04
N ARG A 164 -0.53 -7.07 5.89
CA ARG A 164 0.13 -8.33 5.52
C ARG A 164 0.73 -8.96 6.75
N TRP A 165 0.20 -10.13 7.10
CA TRP A 165 0.68 -10.92 8.21
C TRP A 165 1.72 -11.95 7.73
N GLN A 166 2.76 -12.16 8.53
CA GLN A 166 3.43 -13.45 8.62
C GLN A 166 2.62 -14.32 9.59
N GLY A 167 2.42 -15.59 9.26
CA GLY A 167 1.50 -16.47 10.00
C GLY A 167 0.03 -16.21 9.62
N VAL A 168 -0.90 -16.79 10.38
CA VAL A 168 -2.34 -16.59 10.16
C VAL A 168 -2.78 -15.37 10.95
N GLY A 169 -3.10 -14.24 10.29
CA GLY A 169 -3.67 -13.08 10.97
C GLY A 169 -5.16 -13.25 11.33
N GLY A 170 -5.87 -14.10 10.59
CA GLY A 170 -7.33 -14.17 10.64
C GLY A 170 -7.98 -12.94 10.01
N GLY A 171 -9.27 -12.71 10.31
CA GLY A 171 -9.93 -11.43 10.03
C GLY A 171 -9.21 -10.29 10.75
N SER A 172 -9.28 -9.08 10.19
CA SER A 172 -8.72 -7.90 10.83
C SER A 172 -9.65 -6.72 10.68
N SER A 173 -9.73 -5.90 11.72
CA SER A 173 -10.38 -4.61 11.65
C SER A 173 -9.37 -3.47 11.79
N THR A 174 -9.68 -2.35 11.16
CA THR A 174 -8.83 -1.17 11.14
C THR A 174 -9.63 0.06 11.54
N ALA A 175 -9.07 0.86 12.45
CA ALA A 175 -9.59 2.17 12.81
C ALA A 175 -8.52 3.24 12.57
N THR A 176 -8.95 4.45 12.25
CA THR A 176 -8.07 5.60 12.04
C THR A 176 -8.57 6.84 12.79
N ALA A 177 -7.66 7.78 13.05
CA ALA A 177 -7.97 9.09 13.59
C ALA A 177 -6.97 10.13 13.05
N ASP A 178 -7.46 11.32 12.71
CA ASP A 178 -6.61 12.41 12.22
C ASP A 178 -5.58 12.83 13.29
N LEU A 179 -4.34 13.11 12.88
CA LEU A 179 -3.33 13.74 13.73
C LEU A 179 -3.33 15.26 13.45
N PRO A 180 -3.95 16.09 14.31
CA PRO A 180 -4.25 17.48 13.97
C PRO A 180 -2.99 18.30 13.67
N GLY A 181 -3.05 19.10 12.60
CA GLY A 181 -1.93 19.97 12.19
C GLY A 181 -0.77 19.22 11.54
N THR A 182 -0.99 17.99 11.07
CA THR A 182 0.00 17.18 10.35
C THR A 182 -0.57 16.61 9.05
N THR A 183 0.31 16.12 8.17
CA THR A 183 -0.07 15.40 6.94
C THR A 183 -0.23 13.90 7.18
N TYR A 184 -0.51 13.51 8.41
CA TYR A 184 -0.56 12.13 8.85
C TYR A 184 -1.86 11.83 9.61
N GLN A 185 -2.18 10.55 9.72
CA GLN A 185 -3.25 10.02 10.57
C GLN A 185 -2.71 8.87 11.42
N ALA A 186 -3.29 8.69 12.59
CA ALA A 186 -3.08 7.54 13.43
C ALA A 186 -3.95 6.38 12.95
N PHE A 187 -3.47 5.15 13.16
CA PHE A 187 -4.25 3.95 12.89
C PHE A 187 -4.02 2.87 13.94
N ALA A 188 -4.99 1.96 14.07
CA ALA A 188 -4.89 0.72 14.82
C ALA A 188 -5.55 -0.43 14.05
N ILE A 189 -4.87 -1.57 14.01
CA ILE A 189 -5.33 -2.82 13.40
C ILE A 189 -5.43 -3.87 14.49
N ARG A 190 -6.59 -4.51 14.60
CA ARG A 190 -6.80 -5.66 15.47
C ARG A 190 -6.96 -6.91 14.61
N ALA A 191 -6.17 -7.94 14.90
CA ALA A 191 -6.36 -9.26 14.33
C ALA A 191 -7.36 -10.06 15.20
N GLU A 192 -8.38 -10.65 14.59
CA GLU A 192 -9.49 -11.31 15.29
C GLU A 192 -9.13 -12.71 15.79
N SER A 193 -8.35 -13.46 15.02
CA SER A 193 -7.95 -14.83 15.33
C SER A 193 -6.53 -15.11 14.87
N PRO A 194 -5.54 -14.34 15.38
CA PRO A 194 -4.15 -14.51 15.01
C PRO A 194 -3.60 -15.86 15.51
N SER A 195 -2.81 -16.53 14.69
CA SER A 195 -1.92 -17.59 15.18
C SER A 195 -0.87 -17.00 16.12
N ARG A 196 -0.27 -17.85 16.95
CA ARG A 196 0.72 -17.41 17.95
C ARG A 196 1.95 -16.73 17.33
N ASP A 197 2.31 -17.14 16.12
CA ASP A 197 3.41 -16.61 15.31
C ASP A 197 2.99 -15.43 14.42
N ALA A 198 1.73 -14.99 14.49
CA ALA A 198 1.25 -13.87 13.70
C ALA A 198 2.03 -12.59 14.00
N SER A 199 2.49 -11.92 12.95
CA SER A 199 3.15 -10.62 13.05
C SER A 199 2.95 -9.80 11.78
N LEU A 200 2.77 -8.49 11.92
CA LEU A 200 2.61 -7.61 10.78
C LEU A 200 3.97 -7.43 10.10
N VAL A 201 4.06 -7.84 8.84
CA VAL A 201 5.29 -7.71 8.03
C VAL A 201 5.22 -6.57 7.05
N ASP A 202 4.02 -6.21 6.59
CA ASP A 202 3.83 -5.08 5.68
C ASP A 202 2.43 -4.47 5.79
N LEU A 203 2.28 -3.27 5.25
CA LEU A 203 1.02 -2.55 5.14
C LEU A 203 0.84 -2.06 3.72
N TYR A 204 -0.32 -2.38 3.16
CA TYR A 204 -0.81 -1.79 1.92
C TYR A 204 -1.89 -0.78 2.25
N TRP A 205 -1.90 0.35 1.58
CA TRP A 205 -3.01 1.30 1.67
C TRP A 205 -3.24 1.95 0.33
N ARG A 206 -4.46 2.41 0.12
CA ARG A 206 -4.82 3.17 -1.06
C ARG A 206 -4.60 4.65 -0.80
N GLN A 207 -4.03 5.35 -1.78
CA GLN A 207 -4.00 6.81 -1.85
C GLN A 207 -4.92 7.27 -2.98
N GLY A 208 -5.94 8.05 -2.63
CA GLY A 208 -7.00 8.42 -3.56
C GLY A 208 -7.84 7.22 -4.02
N ALA A 209 -8.38 7.28 -5.23
CA ALA A 209 -9.32 6.25 -5.72
C ALA A 209 -8.63 5.02 -6.34
N THR A 210 -7.38 5.14 -6.82
CA THR A 210 -6.85 4.20 -7.81
C THR A 210 -5.46 3.63 -7.54
N THR A 211 -4.73 4.11 -6.53
CA THR A 211 -3.31 3.74 -6.37
C THR A 211 -3.08 3.10 -5.01
N TYR A 212 -2.60 1.86 -5.00
CA TYR A 212 -2.09 1.24 -3.79
C TYR A 212 -0.62 1.62 -3.57
N THR A 213 -0.25 1.75 -2.31
CA THR A 213 1.08 2.09 -1.83
C THR A 213 1.52 1.04 -0.82
N ALA A 214 2.79 0.67 -0.86
CA ALA A 214 3.47 -0.12 0.15
C ALA A 214 4.79 0.55 0.52
N GLY A 215 5.08 0.62 1.82
CA GLY A 215 6.31 1.24 2.32
C GLY A 215 6.44 2.71 1.91
N SER A 216 7.22 3.01 0.86
CA SER A 216 7.38 4.38 0.33
C SER A 216 7.09 4.52 -1.17
N GLY A 217 6.60 3.46 -1.80
CA GLY A 217 6.42 3.36 -3.24
C GLY A 217 4.97 3.07 -3.62
N THR A 218 4.54 3.69 -4.72
CA THR A 218 3.29 3.36 -5.39
C THR A 218 3.44 2.02 -6.12
N LEU A 219 2.45 1.16 -6.01
CA LEU A 219 2.41 -0.13 -6.67
C LEU A 219 1.75 -0.02 -8.05
N PRO A 220 2.19 -0.82 -9.05
CA PRO A 220 1.43 -1.04 -10.26
C PRO A 220 0.01 -1.47 -9.90
N THR A 221 -0.94 -0.58 -10.16
CA THR A 221 -2.35 -0.74 -9.79
C THR A 221 -3.20 -0.51 -11.02
N ALA A 222 -4.24 -1.32 -11.18
CA ALA A 222 -5.29 -1.08 -12.15
C ALA A 222 -6.65 -1.17 -11.48
N VAL A 223 -7.61 -0.45 -12.06
CA VAL A 223 -9.01 -0.45 -11.62
C VAL A 223 -9.86 -0.95 -12.78
N VAL A 224 -10.66 -1.96 -12.50
CA VAL A 224 -11.64 -2.55 -13.39
C VAL A 224 -12.99 -2.46 -12.69
N ASP A 225 -13.86 -1.58 -13.18
CA ASP A 225 -15.09 -1.17 -12.50
C ASP A 225 -14.80 -0.68 -11.07
N ASP A 226 -15.34 -1.35 -10.05
CA ASP A 226 -15.08 -1.13 -8.63
C ASP A 226 -14.05 -2.11 -8.02
N THR A 227 -13.40 -2.93 -8.86
CA THR A 227 -12.31 -3.82 -8.43
C THR A 227 -10.96 -3.16 -8.65
N VAL A 228 -10.10 -3.22 -7.63
CA VAL A 228 -8.72 -2.77 -7.70
C VAL A 228 -7.80 -4.00 -7.69
N VAL A 229 -6.85 -4.05 -8.61
CA VAL A 229 -5.80 -5.07 -8.65
C VAL A 229 -4.46 -4.39 -8.55
N PHE A 230 -3.60 -4.84 -7.65
CA PHE A 230 -2.23 -4.33 -7.55
C PHE A 230 -1.20 -5.46 -7.39
N VAL A 231 0.02 -5.19 -7.81
CA VAL A 231 1.14 -6.15 -7.71
C VAL A 231 2.28 -5.53 -6.94
N ASP A 232 2.75 -6.26 -5.93
CA ASP A 232 4.01 -6.00 -5.25
C ASP A 232 4.99 -7.13 -5.59
N ALA A 233 5.73 -6.93 -6.69
CA ALA A 233 6.69 -7.93 -7.17
C ALA A 233 7.86 -8.13 -6.20
N ALA A 234 8.24 -7.08 -5.45
CA ALA A 234 9.34 -7.15 -4.50
C ALA A 234 8.97 -8.02 -3.29
N ALA A 235 7.73 -7.90 -2.83
CA ALA A 235 7.23 -8.64 -1.69
C ALA A 235 6.51 -9.95 -2.08
N GLY A 236 6.35 -10.19 -3.39
CA GLY A 236 5.71 -11.36 -3.96
C GLY A 236 4.23 -11.44 -3.61
N VAL A 237 3.46 -10.37 -3.86
CA VAL A 237 2.04 -10.26 -3.48
C VAL A 237 1.20 -9.73 -4.64
N LEU A 238 0.03 -10.34 -4.81
CA LEU A 238 -1.08 -9.85 -5.62
C LEU A 238 -2.19 -9.41 -4.66
N GLY A 239 -2.66 -8.17 -4.81
CA GLY A 239 -3.82 -7.68 -4.07
C GLY A 239 -5.05 -7.54 -4.95
N VAL A 240 -6.20 -7.96 -4.44
CA VAL A 240 -7.50 -7.84 -5.11
C VAL A 240 -8.50 -7.19 -4.14
N GLY A 241 -8.90 -5.96 -4.43
CA GLY A 241 -9.88 -5.18 -3.67
C GLY A 241 -11.22 -5.09 -4.40
N SER A 242 -12.33 -5.34 -3.72
CA SER A 242 -13.69 -5.15 -4.25
C SER A 242 -14.66 -4.83 -3.11
N GLY A 243 -15.58 -3.87 -3.31
CA GLY A 243 -16.62 -3.55 -2.32
C GLY A 243 -16.10 -3.18 -0.91
N GLY A 244 -14.90 -2.60 -0.81
CA GLY A 244 -14.28 -2.25 0.48
C GLY A 244 -13.55 -3.40 1.19
N THR A 245 -13.52 -4.59 0.59
CA THR A 245 -12.72 -5.73 1.09
C THR A 245 -11.53 -5.95 0.17
N THR A 246 -10.35 -6.24 0.74
CA THR A 246 -9.15 -6.57 -0.04
C THR A 246 -8.56 -7.89 0.43
N ALA A 247 -8.29 -8.78 -0.53
CA ALA A 247 -7.55 -10.00 -0.31
C ALA A 247 -6.11 -9.84 -0.82
N LEU A 248 -5.16 -10.45 -0.11
CA LEU A 248 -3.76 -10.56 -0.53
C LEU A 248 -3.45 -12.02 -0.82
N THR A 249 -2.85 -12.29 -1.98
CA THR A 249 -2.41 -13.63 -2.38
C THR A 249 -0.90 -13.62 -2.61
N PRO A 250 -0.14 -14.49 -1.94
CA PRO A 250 1.28 -14.65 -2.23
C PRO A 250 1.50 -15.09 -3.68
N THR A 251 2.42 -14.44 -4.38
CA THR A 251 2.87 -14.82 -5.74
C THR A 251 4.15 -15.66 -5.71
N GLY A 252 4.51 -16.18 -4.54
CA GLY A 252 5.76 -16.91 -4.27
C GLY A 252 5.81 -18.34 -4.84
N PRO A 253 6.83 -19.14 -4.47
CA PRO A 253 7.17 -20.43 -5.11
C PRO A 253 6.09 -21.54 -5.02
N ASP A 254 5.01 -21.29 -4.27
CA ASP A 254 3.82 -22.15 -4.27
C ASP A 254 2.98 -21.98 -5.55
N THR A 255 3.14 -20.86 -6.27
CA THR A 255 2.77 -20.79 -7.69
C THR A 255 3.76 -21.64 -8.47
N ARG A 256 3.28 -22.59 -9.28
CA ARG A 256 4.19 -23.46 -10.04
C ARG A 256 5.09 -22.57 -10.89
N ALA A 257 6.39 -22.87 -10.88
CA ALA A 257 7.37 -22.05 -11.59
C ALA A 257 6.92 -21.74 -13.03
N GLY A 258 6.71 -20.45 -13.32
CA GLY A 258 6.27 -19.97 -14.62
C GLY A 258 4.76 -19.76 -14.80
N GLU A 259 3.92 -20.07 -13.79
CA GLU A 259 2.52 -19.67 -13.79
C GLU A 259 2.38 -18.19 -13.42
N PRO A 260 1.44 -17.45 -14.04
CA PRO A 260 1.17 -16.07 -13.66
C PRO A 260 0.58 -16.04 -12.24
N PRO A 261 0.86 -14.99 -11.44
CA PRO A 261 0.21 -14.81 -10.16
C PRO A 261 -1.30 -14.65 -10.33
N TYR A 262 -2.07 -15.33 -9.47
CA TYR A 262 -3.51 -15.21 -9.43
C TYR A 262 -4.02 -15.35 -8.00
N GLY A 263 -5.23 -14.86 -7.76
CA GLY A 263 -5.91 -14.86 -6.47
C GLY A 263 -7.39 -14.58 -6.65
N GLY A 264 -8.13 -14.64 -5.55
CA GLY A 264 -9.57 -14.41 -5.56
C GLY A 264 -10.05 -13.80 -4.25
N LEU A 265 -11.17 -13.10 -4.33
CA LEU A 265 -11.94 -12.61 -3.20
C LEU A 265 -13.37 -13.12 -3.33
N THR A 266 -13.86 -13.85 -2.34
CA THR A 266 -15.26 -14.30 -2.29
C THR A 266 -16.01 -13.51 -1.23
N THR A 267 -17.12 -12.90 -1.62
CA THR A 267 -18.04 -12.21 -0.72
C THR A 267 -19.42 -12.85 -0.78
N ASP A 268 -20.27 -12.58 0.20
CA ASP A 268 -21.67 -12.98 0.14
C ASP A 268 -22.38 -12.24 -1.02
N GLY A 269 -23.09 -13.01 -1.83
CA GLY A 269 -23.95 -12.51 -2.89
C GLY A 269 -25.35 -12.16 -2.36
N PRO A 270 -26.09 -11.28 -3.07
CA PRO A 270 -27.41 -10.81 -2.64
C PRO A 270 -28.46 -11.92 -2.53
N ASP A 271 -28.28 -13.02 -3.26
CA ASP A 271 -29.22 -14.15 -3.31
C ASP A 271 -28.82 -15.31 -2.37
N GLY A 272 -27.85 -15.10 -1.46
CA GLY A 272 -27.32 -16.13 -0.57
C GLY A 272 -26.32 -17.11 -1.22
N GLY A 273 -26.00 -16.92 -2.50
CA GLY A 273 -24.84 -17.54 -3.17
C GLY A 273 -23.56 -16.73 -2.95
N GLY A 274 -22.40 -17.24 -3.37
CA GLY A 274 -21.14 -16.50 -3.32
C GLY A 274 -20.95 -15.59 -4.54
N LEU A 275 -20.29 -14.45 -4.36
CA LEU A 275 -19.75 -13.64 -5.45
C LEU A 275 -18.22 -13.69 -5.37
N GLU A 276 -17.59 -14.30 -6.37
CA GLU A 276 -16.14 -14.36 -6.48
C GLU A 276 -15.63 -13.29 -7.45
N THR A 277 -14.60 -12.57 -7.03
CA THR A 277 -13.77 -11.73 -7.88
C THR A 277 -12.41 -12.42 -8.03
N PHE A 278 -12.20 -13.05 -9.17
CA PHE A 278 -10.91 -13.62 -9.56
C PHE A 278 -10.04 -12.55 -10.19
N ALA A 279 -8.75 -12.55 -9.86
CA ALA A 279 -7.76 -11.76 -10.58
C ALA A 279 -6.50 -12.56 -10.88
N ALA A 280 -5.88 -12.26 -12.02
CA ALA A 280 -4.56 -12.74 -12.40
C ALA A 280 -3.76 -11.62 -13.04
N VAL A 281 -2.43 -11.69 -12.98
CA VAL A 281 -1.56 -10.77 -13.72
C VAL A 281 -0.71 -11.55 -14.71
N LEU A 282 -1.07 -11.39 -15.98
CA LEU A 282 -0.42 -12.04 -17.11
C LEU A 282 0.82 -11.25 -17.55
N PRO A 283 1.86 -11.94 -18.06
CA PRO A 283 3.08 -11.29 -18.50
C PRO A 283 2.85 -10.42 -19.74
N GLY A 284 3.32 -9.17 -19.70
CA GLY A 284 3.33 -8.28 -20.86
C GLY A 284 1.94 -7.97 -21.42
N ARG A 285 1.88 -7.69 -22.73
CA ARG A 285 0.63 -7.58 -23.46
C ARG A 285 0.21 -8.96 -23.95
N VAL A 286 -1.04 -9.29 -23.68
CA VAL A 286 -1.67 -10.56 -24.04
C VAL A 286 -2.93 -10.28 -24.85
N ASP A 287 -3.26 -11.24 -25.71
CA ASP A 287 -4.46 -11.23 -26.55
C ASP A 287 -5.33 -12.45 -26.21
N ASP A 288 -6.56 -12.48 -26.74
CA ASP A 288 -7.49 -13.61 -26.63
C ASP A 288 -7.69 -14.14 -25.19
N VAL A 289 -7.76 -13.23 -24.22
CA VAL A 289 -7.91 -13.59 -22.81
C VAL A 289 -9.32 -14.11 -22.54
N VAL A 290 -9.42 -15.36 -22.08
CA VAL A 290 -10.69 -16.03 -21.79
C VAL A 290 -10.64 -16.67 -20.41
N VAL A 291 -11.53 -16.23 -19.53
CA VAL A 291 -11.85 -16.92 -18.28
C VAL A 291 -13.03 -17.86 -18.51
N ARG A 292 -12.90 -19.10 -18.08
CA ARG A 292 -13.96 -20.11 -18.11
C ARG A 292 -14.39 -20.43 -16.69
N ALA A 293 -15.69 -20.30 -16.43
CA ALA A 293 -16.29 -20.72 -15.18
C ALA A 293 -16.36 -22.26 -15.08
N THR A 294 -16.37 -22.79 -13.86
CA THR A 294 -16.78 -24.17 -13.56
C THR A 294 -18.25 -24.38 -13.94
N PRO A 295 -18.71 -25.63 -14.13
CA PRO A 295 -20.09 -25.91 -14.52
C PRO A 295 -21.14 -25.36 -13.53
N GLU A 296 -20.80 -25.24 -12.25
CA GLU A 296 -21.71 -24.71 -11.24
C GLU A 296 -21.66 -23.18 -11.08
N ALA A 297 -20.62 -22.51 -11.61
CA ALA A 297 -20.45 -21.07 -11.53
C ALA A 297 -20.95 -20.35 -12.79
N THR A 298 -21.43 -19.11 -12.63
CA THR A 298 -21.82 -18.25 -13.75
C THR A 298 -20.83 -17.10 -13.87
N LEU A 299 -20.12 -17.02 -15.01
CA LEU A 299 -19.29 -15.86 -15.33
C LEU A 299 -20.19 -14.65 -15.62
N LEU A 300 -20.01 -13.59 -14.83
CA LEU A 300 -20.76 -12.34 -14.94
C LEU A 300 -20.03 -11.33 -15.82
N SER A 301 -18.72 -11.18 -15.61
CA SER A 301 -17.84 -10.31 -16.39
C SER A 301 -16.42 -10.88 -16.47
N ASN A 302 -15.68 -10.46 -17.49
CA ASN A 302 -14.27 -10.79 -17.70
C ASN A 302 -13.63 -9.62 -18.45
N ASP A 303 -12.69 -8.96 -17.81
CA ASP A 303 -12.10 -7.71 -18.25
C ASP A 303 -10.58 -7.77 -18.12
N THR A 304 -9.90 -7.01 -18.98
CA THR A 304 -8.44 -6.94 -18.99
C THR A 304 -7.96 -5.50 -19.02
N VAL A 305 -6.89 -5.23 -18.28
CA VAL A 305 -6.30 -3.90 -18.19
C VAL A 305 -4.79 -4.00 -18.09
N VAL A 306 -4.07 -3.20 -18.87
CA VAL A 306 -2.61 -3.16 -18.83
C VAL A 306 -2.18 -2.39 -17.58
N LEU A 307 -1.35 -3.02 -16.76
CA LEU A 307 -0.77 -2.37 -15.58
C LEU A 307 0.31 -1.36 -16.00
N PRO A 308 0.49 -0.27 -15.22
CA PRO A 308 1.55 0.70 -15.45
C PRO A 308 2.95 0.07 -15.48
N ASP A 309 3.89 0.81 -16.09
CA ASP A 309 5.33 0.50 -16.07
C ASP A 309 5.70 -0.90 -16.61
N GLY A 310 4.82 -1.53 -17.38
CA GLY A 310 5.04 -2.85 -17.95
C GLY A 310 4.89 -3.98 -16.94
N ALA A 311 4.23 -3.76 -15.80
CA ALA A 311 4.04 -4.77 -14.75
C ALA A 311 3.15 -5.95 -15.17
N GLY A 312 2.48 -5.86 -16.33
CA GLY A 312 1.72 -6.96 -16.93
C GLY A 312 0.35 -6.53 -17.42
N THR A 313 -0.53 -7.50 -17.65
CA THR A 313 -1.95 -7.30 -17.92
C THR A 313 -2.74 -7.95 -16.80
N ALA A 314 -3.47 -7.14 -16.04
CA ALA A 314 -4.41 -7.65 -15.05
C ALA A 314 -5.65 -8.19 -15.78
N VAL A 315 -6.06 -9.39 -15.40
CA VAL A 315 -7.32 -10.03 -15.79
C VAL A 315 -8.20 -10.05 -14.56
N VAL A 316 -9.42 -9.55 -14.68
CA VAL A 316 -10.41 -9.55 -13.61
C VAL A 316 -11.66 -10.23 -14.11
N ALA A 317 -12.13 -11.25 -13.38
CA ALA A 317 -13.37 -11.93 -13.68
C ALA A 317 -14.27 -11.95 -12.45
N ARG A 318 -15.57 -11.72 -12.67
CA ARG A 318 -16.58 -11.83 -11.62
C ARG A 318 -17.45 -13.04 -11.89
N LEU A 319 -17.60 -13.88 -10.87
CA LEU A 319 -18.34 -15.12 -10.97
C LEU A 319 -19.37 -15.19 -9.86
N ARG A 320 -20.57 -15.65 -10.21
CA ARG A 320 -21.58 -16.07 -9.23
C ARG A 320 -21.37 -17.54 -8.92
N LEU A 321 -21.19 -17.86 -7.66
CA LEU A 321 -21.03 -19.22 -7.14
C LEU A 321 -22.36 -19.76 -6.61
N PRO A 322 -22.59 -21.09 -6.68
CA PRO A 322 -23.79 -21.72 -6.13
C PRO A 322 -23.79 -21.72 -4.58
N GLY A 323 -22.63 -21.47 -3.96
CA GLY A 323 -22.44 -21.43 -2.51
C GLY A 323 -21.14 -20.70 -2.13
N PRO A 324 -20.86 -20.55 -0.83
CA PRO A 324 -19.79 -19.67 -0.32
C PRO A 324 -18.38 -20.27 -0.38
N GLY A 325 -18.13 -21.32 -1.18
CA GLY A 325 -16.83 -22.01 -1.19
C GLY A 325 -16.40 -22.51 -2.57
N GLY A 326 -15.08 -22.66 -2.72
CA GLY A 326 -14.42 -23.07 -3.96
C GLY A 326 -14.10 -21.90 -4.90
N SER A 327 -13.22 -22.18 -5.86
CA SER A 327 -13.00 -21.31 -7.02
C SER A 327 -14.01 -21.65 -8.10
N GLY A 328 -14.71 -20.64 -8.60
CA GLY A 328 -15.60 -20.73 -9.76
C GLY A 328 -14.83 -20.69 -11.08
N VAL A 329 -13.52 -20.49 -11.08
CA VAL A 329 -12.71 -20.45 -12.31
C VAL A 329 -12.15 -21.83 -12.64
N ALA A 330 -12.61 -22.39 -13.75
CA ALA A 330 -12.11 -23.66 -14.27
C ALA A 330 -10.81 -23.49 -15.07
N GLU A 331 -10.69 -22.40 -15.84
CA GLU A 331 -9.57 -22.22 -16.76
C GLU A 331 -9.40 -20.73 -17.13
N LEU A 332 -8.16 -20.26 -17.20
CA LEU A 332 -7.76 -18.98 -17.78
C LEU A 332 -6.88 -19.25 -19.01
N LYS A 333 -7.30 -18.78 -20.18
CA LYS A 333 -6.51 -18.83 -21.43
C LYS A 333 -6.07 -17.46 -21.86
N TRP A 334 -4.92 -17.40 -22.51
CA TRP A 334 -4.45 -16.20 -23.20
C TRP A 334 -3.49 -16.59 -24.33
N THR A 335 -3.26 -15.64 -25.23
CA THR A 335 -2.20 -15.70 -26.24
C THR A 335 -1.15 -14.66 -25.89
N ASP A 336 0.12 -15.05 -25.88
CA ASP A 336 1.25 -14.12 -25.79
C ASP A 336 2.19 -14.28 -26.99
N SER A 337 3.31 -13.55 -26.98
CA SER A 337 4.33 -13.60 -28.05
C SER A 337 4.93 -15.00 -28.30
N THR A 338 4.74 -15.94 -27.37
CA THR A 338 5.22 -17.32 -27.44
C THR A 338 4.13 -18.32 -27.83
N GLY A 339 2.88 -17.87 -27.96
CA GLY A 339 1.73 -18.67 -28.40
C GLY A 339 0.62 -18.76 -27.36
N ALA A 340 -0.29 -19.72 -27.56
CA ALA A 340 -1.41 -19.97 -26.67
C ALA A 340 -0.95 -20.58 -25.34
N ARG A 341 -1.53 -20.08 -24.25
CA ARG A 341 -1.26 -20.49 -22.88
C ARG A 341 -2.57 -20.78 -22.14
N SER A 342 -2.48 -21.58 -21.09
CA SER A 342 -3.60 -21.86 -20.20
C SER A 342 -3.10 -22.05 -18.77
N LEU A 343 -3.91 -21.61 -17.82
CA LEU A 343 -3.78 -21.81 -16.40
C LEU A 343 -5.07 -22.45 -15.90
N VAL A 344 -4.96 -23.49 -15.08
CA VAL A 344 -6.07 -24.06 -14.32
C VAL A 344 -5.85 -23.66 -12.86
N PRO A 345 -6.57 -22.65 -12.34
CA PRO A 345 -6.41 -22.22 -10.96
C PRO A 345 -6.67 -23.38 -10.00
N TYR A 346 -5.93 -23.43 -8.90
CA TYR A 346 -6.21 -24.38 -7.84
C TYR A 346 -7.61 -24.14 -7.28
N ALA A 347 -8.43 -25.19 -7.24
CA ALA A 347 -9.64 -25.21 -6.44
C ALA A 347 -9.20 -25.25 -4.97
N GLY A 348 -9.21 -24.08 -4.32
CA GLY A 348 -9.04 -23.96 -2.87
C GLY A 348 -10.18 -24.61 -2.11
#